data_AF-A0AAE1BIQ9-F1
#
_entry.id   AF-A0AAE1BIQ9-F1
#
_cell.length_a   1.000
_cell.length_b   1.000
_cell.length_c   1.000
_cell.angle_alpha   90.00
_cell.angle_beta   90.00
_cell.angle_gamma   90.00
#
_symmetry.space_group_name_H-M   'P 1'
#
loop_
_entity.id
_entity.type
_entity.pdbx_description
1 polymer ?
#
loop_
_entity_poly.entity_id
_entity_poly.type
_entity_poly.pdbx_seq_one_letter_code
_entity_poly.pdbx_strand_id
1 'polypeptide(L)'
;MAPKPLSSSLLLLLTVSLALVLLSNGVMARVPSKLIPLPEDPCSREGGMCAYQSTCPPSFLHPTPGLCPEQQQYGVQCCMT
;
A
#
# COMPACT_ATOMS: atom_id res chain seq x y z
N MET A 1 -49.36 7.53 -25.19
CA MET A 1 -48.38 6.48 -25.56
C MET A 1 -48.00 5.70 -24.31
N ALA A 2 -48.25 4.39 -24.26
CA ALA A 2 -47.78 3.53 -23.17
C ALA A 2 -46.35 3.02 -23.48
N PRO A 3 -45.44 2.90 -22.49
CA PRO A 3 -44.12 2.33 -22.72
C PRO A 3 -44.26 0.85 -23.11
N LYS A 4 -43.53 0.43 -24.15
CA LYS A 4 -43.49 -0.97 -24.59
C LYS A 4 -42.80 -1.82 -23.51
N PRO A 5 -43.29 -3.03 -23.21
CA PRO A 5 -42.66 -3.89 -22.22
C PRO A 5 -41.25 -4.25 -22.69
N LEU A 6 -40.27 -4.03 -21.82
CA LEU A 6 -38.89 -4.36 -22.07
C LEU A 6 -38.75 -5.88 -22.13
N SER A 7 -38.22 -6.41 -23.23
CA SER A 7 -38.01 -7.86 -23.40
C SER A 7 -37.06 -8.40 -22.33
N SER A 8 -37.37 -9.57 -21.75
CA SER A 8 -36.56 -10.27 -20.75
C SER A 8 -35.10 -10.43 -21.20
N SER A 9 -34.88 -10.67 -22.49
CA SER A 9 -33.54 -10.77 -23.09
C SER A 9 -32.75 -9.47 -23.02
N LEU A 10 -33.41 -8.31 -23.13
CA LEU A 10 -32.76 -7.00 -23.07
C LEU A 10 -32.35 -6.65 -21.63
N LEU A 11 -33.16 -7.05 -20.65
CA LEU A 11 -32.84 -6.90 -19.24
C LEU A 11 -31.63 -7.76 -18.85
N LEU A 12 -31.57 -9.00 -19.36
CA LEU A 12 -30.45 -9.90 -19.13
C LEU A 12 -29.13 -9.36 -19.71
N LEU A 13 -29.18 -8.76 -20.90
CA LEU A 13 -28.00 -8.15 -21.53
C LEU A 13 -27.49 -6.94 -20.76
N LEU A 14 -28.39 -6.09 -20.25
CA LEU A 14 -28.04 -4.92 -19.44
C LEU A 14 -27.37 -5.33 -18.13
N THR A 15 -27.88 -6.36 -17.45
CA THR A 15 -27.32 -6.84 -16.19
C THR A 15 -25.96 -7.50 -16.37
N VAL A 16 -25.79 -8.32 -17.42
CA VAL A 16 -24.48 -8.95 -17.74
C VAL A 16 -23.44 -7.88 -18.11
N SER A 17 -23.83 -6.88 -18.91
CA SER A 17 -22.93 -5.79 -19.30
C SER A 17 -22.49 -4.96 -18.09
N LEU A 18 -23.43 -4.63 -17.20
CA LEU A 18 -23.14 -3.87 -15.98
C LEU A 18 -22.25 -4.68 -15.02
N ALA A 19 -22.53 -5.98 -14.85
CA ALA A 19 -21.70 -6.86 -14.03
C ALA A 19 -20.27 -6.97 -14.57
N LEU A 20 -20.09 -7.09 -15.88
CA LEU A 20 -18.78 -7.16 -16.52
C LEU A 20 -17.98 -5.85 -16.35
N VAL A 21 -18.64 -4.69 -16.45
CA VAL A 21 -18.02 -3.39 -16.20
C VAL A 21 -17.61 -3.25 -14.73
N LEU A 22 -18.44 -3.69 -13.79
CA LEU A 22 -18.12 -3.65 -12.36
C LEU A 22 -16.95 -4.58 -11.98
N LEU A 23 -16.86 -5.76 -12.60
CA LEU A 23 -15.78 -6.73 -12.37
C LEU A 23 -14.46 -6.35 -13.05
N SER A 24 -14.51 -5.66 -14.19
CA SER A 24 -13.32 -5.24 -14.94
C SER A 24 -12.67 -3.97 -14.39
N ASN A 25 -13.40 -3.17 -13.61
CA ASN A 25 -12.84 -2.07 -12.82
C ASN A 25 -12.09 -2.61 -11.60
N GLY A 26 -11.02 -3.38 -11.86
CA GLY A 26 -10.01 -3.67 -10.87
C GLY A 26 -9.36 -2.35 -10.45
N VAL A 27 -9.72 -1.86 -9.27
CA VAL A 27 -9.02 -0.75 -8.61
C VAL A 27 -7.60 -1.23 -8.35
N MET A 28 -6.68 -0.95 -9.29
CA MET A 28 -5.26 -0.96 -9.01
C MET A 28 -4.99 0.23 -8.09
N ALA A 29 -5.11 0.00 -6.79
CA ALA A 29 -4.55 0.90 -5.81
C ALA A 29 -3.05 0.98 -6.08
N ARG A 30 -2.61 2.07 -6.71
CA ARG A 30 -1.18 2.40 -6.80
C ARG A 30 -0.69 2.58 -5.37
N VAL A 31 0.01 1.57 -4.86
CA VAL A 31 0.76 1.69 -3.61
C VAL A 31 1.83 2.75 -3.87
N PRO A 32 1.78 3.93 -3.22
CA PRO A 32 2.76 4.97 -3.49
C PRO A 32 4.15 4.42 -3.13
N SER A 33 5.14 4.59 -4.00
CA SER A 33 6.54 4.17 -3.78
C SER A 33 7.21 4.81 -2.56
N LYS A 34 6.47 5.61 -1.78
CA LYS A 34 6.86 6.18 -0.48
C LYS A 34 6.78 5.16 0.66
N LEU A 35 6.47 3.90 0.38
CA LEU A 35 6.32 2.82 1.37
C LEU A 35 7.63 2.09 1.74
N ILE A 36 8.77 2.39 1.11
CA ILE A 36 10.02 1.67 1.37
C ILE A 36 11.02 2.63 2.01
N PRO A 37 11.35 2.45 3.30
CA PRO A 37 12.46 3.14 3.94
C PRO A 37 13.77 2.92 3.17
N LEU A 38 14.56 3.96 3.02
CA LEU A 38 15.81 3.91 2.26
C LEU A 38 16.96 3.69 3.24
N PRO A 39 18.03 2.99 2.84
CA PRO A 39 19.21 2.88 3.69
C PRO A 39 19.84 4.27 3.89
N GLU A 40 20.22 4.56 5.13
CA GLU A 40 20.98 5.76 5.50
C GLU A 40 22.30 5.33 6.15
N ASP A 41 23.41 5.98 5.77
CA ASP A 41 24.77 5.71 6.26
C ASP A 41 24.87 5.52 7.78
N PRO A 42 24.32 6.41 8.64
CA PRO A 42 24.42 6.25 10.08
C PRO A 42 23.86 4.91 10.59
N CYS A 43 22.73 4.43 10.07
CA CYS A 43 22.19 3.12 10.44
C CYS A 43 23.00 1.96 9.84
N SER A 44 23.38 2.07 8.57
CA SER A 44 24.14 1.03 7.88
C SER A 44 25.52 0.79 8.48
N ARG A 45 26.18 1.83 9.01
CA ARG A 45 27.47 1.71 9.71
C ARG A 45 27.38 0.95 11.03
N GLU A 46 26.22 0.97 11.67
CA GLU A 46 25.92 0.16 12.86
C GLU A 46 25.48 -1.27 12.50
N GLY A 47 25.44 -1.63 11.21
CA GLY A 47 25.01 -2.95 10.74
C GLY A 47 23.49 -3.13 10.66
N GLY A 48 22.73 -2.03 10.63
CA GLY A 48 21.27 -2.06 10.53
C GLY A 48 20.71 -1.59 9.18
N MET A 49 19.39 -1.64 9.08
CA MET A 49 18.59 -1.05 8.01
C MET A 49 17.50 -0.14 8.57
N CYS A 50 17.19 0.93 7.84
CA CYS A 50 16.04 1.77 8.16
C CYS A 50 14.75 1.00 7.88
N ALA A 51 13.86 0.94 8.87
CA ALA A 51 12.57 0.26 8.79
C ALA A 51 11.51 1.04 9.57
N TYR A 52 10.23 0.85 9.25
CA TYR A 52 9.18 1.42 10.09
C TYR A 52 9.21 0.77 11.48
N GLN A 53 8.97 1.58 12.51
CA GLN A 53 8.91 1.09 13.88
C GLN A 53 7.88 -0.03 14.06
N SER A 54 6.78 -0.02 13.29
CA SER A 54 5.77 -1.08 13.31
C SER A 54 6.26 -2.42 12.75
N THR A 55 7.30 -2.42 11.92
CA THR A 55 7.87 -3.62 11.28
C THR A 55 9.18 -4.08 11.91
N CYS A 56 9.77 -3.28 12.80
CA CYS A 56 10.98 -3.63 13.54
C CYS A 56 10.61 -4.12 14.96
N PRO A 57 10.82 -5.41 15.29
CA PRO A 57 10.56 -5.90 16.64
C PRO A 57 11.39 -5.12 17.67
N PRO A 58 10.88 -4.90 18.90
CA PRO A 58 11.61 -4.13 19.90
C PRO A 58 13.01 -4.68 20.22
N SER A 59 13.22 -5.98 20.07
CA SER A 59 14.52 -6.64 20.28
C SER A 59 15.56 -6.37 19.19
N PHE A 60 15.14 -5.86 18.03
CA PHE A 60 16.00 -5.50 16.90
C PHE A 60 16.15 -3.98 16.75
N LEU A 61 15.46 -3.17 17.55
CA LEU A 61 15.66 -1.72 17.54
C LEU A 61 17.06 -1.39 18.04
N HIS A 62 17.80 -0.62 17.26
CA HIS A 62 19.09 -0.11 17.70
C HIS A 62 18.90 0.82 18.91
N PRO A 63 19.75 0.73 19.97
CA PRO A 63 19.58 1.52 21.19
C PRO A 63 19.77 3.03 20.97
N THR A 64 20.61 3.41 20.01
CA THR A 64 20.81 4.82 19.62
C THR A 64 19.71 5.28 18.66
N PRO A 65 18.87 6.26 19.04
CA PRO A 65 17.84 6.82 18.16
C PRO A 65 18.44 7.77 17.12
N GLY A 66 17.69 8.08 16.07
CA GLY A 66 18.08 9.11 15.09
C GLY A 66 19.10 8.66 14.06
N LEU A 67 19.30 7.35 13.89
CA LEU A 67 20.18 6.78 12.88
C LEU A 67 19.56 6.72 11.47
N CYS A 68 18.29 7.09 11.32
CA CYS A 68 17.62 7.35 10.03
C CYS A 68 17.06 8.79 10.03
N PRO A 69 17.93 9.82 10.13
CA PRO A 69 17.54 11.20 10.37
C PRO A 69 16.60 11.79 9.32
N GLU A 70 16.76 11.43 8.04
CA GLU A 70 15.91 11.99 6.98
C GLU A 70 14.48 11.44 7.04
N GLN A 71 14.33 10.22 7.56
CA GLN A 71 13.07 9.48 7.56
C GLN A 71 12.40 9.39 8.93
N GLN A 72 13.03 9.90 9.99
CA GLN A 72 12.53 9.77 11.37
C GLN A 72 11.13 10.37 11.57
N GLN A 73 10.85 11.48 10.87
CA GLN A 73 9.54 12.14 10.83
C GLN A 73 8.40 11.25 10.29
N TYR A 74 8.74 10.15 9.59
CA TYR A 74 7.79 9.18 9.06
C TYR A 74 7.67 7.92 9.93
N GLY A 75 8.24 7.92 11.14
CA GLY A 75 8.23 6.77 12.05
C GLY A 75 9.20 5.66 11.63
N VAL A 76 10.25 6.01 10.87
CA VAL A 76 11.35 5.12 10.50
C VAL A 76 12.42 5.17 11.59
N GLN A 77 12.95 4.00 11.95
CA GLN A 77 14.02 3.81 12.93
C GLN A 77 15.06 2.83 12.39
N CYS A 78 16.23 2.77 13.03
CA CYS A 78 17.26 1.80 12.68
C CYS A 78 16.98 0.43 13.31
N CYS A 79 16.89 -0.59 12.48
CA CYS A 79 16.63 -1.97 12.84
C CYS A 79 17.86 -2.83 12.54
N MET A 80 18.33 -3.62 13.50
CA MET A 80 19.50 -4.48 13.36
C MET A 80 19.23 -5.63 12.40
N THR A 81 20.27 -6.04 11.65
CA THR A 81 20.23 -7.20 10.73
C THR A 81 21.01 -8.38 11.28
#